data_AF-A0A1G0Y7D2-F1
#
_entry.id   AF-A0A1G0Y7D2-F1
#
_cell.length_a   1.000
_cell.length_b   1.000
_cell.length_c   1.000
_cell.angle_alpha   90.00
_cell.angle_beta   90.00
_cell.angle_gamma   90.00
#
_symmetry.space_group_name_H-M   'P 1'
#
loop_
_entity.id
_entity.type
_entity.pdbx_description
1 polymer ?
#
loop_
_entity_poly.entity_id
_entity_poly.type
_entity_poly.pdbx_seq_one_letter_code
_entity_poly.pdbx_strand_id
1 'polypeptide(L)'
;MLMKLPVTNSVMPHEVLQLQKKMTVEITKAAYGHALEIVISSLDKYPNNFLLQTYLAMIIGDYAVQFEVPLKQSMLDKSKSIFNKLMNEVNTQPQGIIFYFKNEYYFRFAQYQQQYENGVARVNAYWGTKEWLAKGFGYYPQGVGGYYSQGVGASNYARELYQQGNKKLAQQYAQKALIAWAQCFSYDNTYYNAYVHYALTLGVLGNKDEMLKALRRGADLIHQDLNYPEFKKVIKFFDEVEKVNSKNIDESRVMTIIKKAESYIKKNGIEKAIIEFKNGSSDIFIGDYNGMFFVSPLHPEMVGKNQLNFKDPSGALVVQEEIAKAKAGGGWIKGRWRKNSQTKTFQCRKIYILPIAGNYFVGSWYHYSSDKRGICVS
;
A
#
# COMPACT_ATOMS: atom_id res chain seq x y z
N MET A 1 -25.98 23.54 -14.47
CA MET A 1 -25.59 24.23 -15.72
C MET A 1 -24.11 23.99 -15.93
N LEU A 2 -23.73 23.19 -16.94
CA LEU A 2 -22.33 22.89 -17.25
C LEU A 2 -21.69 24.16 -17.85
N MET A 3 -21.01 24.98 -17.04
CA MET A 3 -20.11 25.98 -17.60
C MET A 3 -19.04 25.26 -18.42
N LYS A 4 -19.06 25.46 -19.75
CA LYS A 4 -17.88 25.28 -20.58
C LYS A 4 -16.91 26.38 -20.17
N LEU A 5 -15.88 26.03 -19.41
CA LEU A 5 -14.86 27.00 -19.00
C LEU A 5 -14.12 27.52 -20.24
N PRO A 6 -13.89 28.83 -20.36
CA PRO A 6 -13.19 29.39 -21.51
C PRO A 6 -11.70 29.04 -21.49
N VAL A 7 -11.03 29.29 -22.62
CA VAL A 7 -9.56 29.20 -22.75
C VAL A 7 -8.91 30.12 -21.73
N THR A 8 -7.89 29.64 -21.03
CA THR A 8 -7.27 30.41 -19.95
C THR A 8 -6.34 31.51 -20.44
N ASN A 9 -6.08 32.47 -19.56
CA ASN A 9 -5.05 33.48 -19.66
C ASN A 9 -4.22 33.53 -18.37
N SER A 10 -3.12 34.28 -18.42
CA SER A 10 -2.15 34.42 -17.33
C SER A 10 -2.42 35.64 -16.43
N VAL A 11 -3.60 36.27 -16.53
CA VAL A 11 -3.90 37.53 -15.85
C VAL A 11 -4.09 37.28 -14.37
N MET A 12 -3.26 37.87 -13.51
CA MET A 12 -3.36 37.77 -12.05
C MET A 12 -3.55 39.14 -11.39
N PRO A 13 -4.79 39.66 -11.33
CA PRO A 13 -5.11 40.86 -10.57
C PRO A 13 -4.86 40.64 -9.08
N HIS A 14 -4.54 41.71 -8.36
CA HIS A 14 -4.36 41.65 -6.90
C HIS A 14 -5.58 41.04 -6.18
N GLU A 15 -6.80 41.29 -6.68
CA GLU A 15 -8.03 40.68 -6.15
C GLU A 15 -8.00 39.14 -6.22
N VAL A 16 -7.55 38.55 -7.33
CA VAL A 16 -7.45 37.09 -7.50
C VAL A 16 -6.48 36.49 -6.48
N LEU A 17 -5.35 37.15 -6.20
CA LEU A 17 -4.40 36.69 -5.18
C LEU A 17 -4.99 36.73 -3.77
N GLN A 18 -5.87 37.68 -3.47
CA GLN A 18 -6.57 37.74 -2.17
C GLN A 18 -7.65 36.66 -2.07
N LEU A 19 -8.41 36.44 -3.14
CA LEU A 19 -9.41 35.37 -3.22
C LEU A 19 -8.76 33.99 -3.07
N GLN A 20 -7.60 33.80 -3.71
CA GLN A 20 -6.80 32.58 -3.58
C GLN A 20 -6.44 32.28 -2.11
N LYS A 21 -5.99 33.28 -1.35
CA LYS A 21 -5.67 33.12 0.07
C LYS A 21 -6.91 32.71 0.86
N LYS A 22 -8.05 33.35 0.62
CA LYS A 22 -9.33 33.00 1.27
C LYS A 22 -9.73 31.55 0.98
N MET A 23 -9.71 31.13 -0.28
CA MET A 23 -10.00 29.74 -0.66
C MET A 23 -9.06 28.74 0.01
N THR A 24 -7.77 29.06 0.07
CA THR A 24 -6.77 28.19 0.71
C THR A 24 -7.08 27.98 2.20
N VAL A 25 -7.52 29.01 2.91
CA VAL A 25 -7.93 28.92 4.33
C VAL A 25 -9.17 28.05 4.51
N GLU A 26 -10.14 28.11 3.60
CA GLU A 26 -11.34 27.27 3.68
C GLU A 26 -11.02 25.81 3.34
N ILE A 27 -10.15 25.57 2.35
CA ILE A 27 -9.67 24.23 2.00
C ILE A 27 -8.91 23.59 3.17
N THR A 28 -8.05 24.33 3.88
CA THR A 28 -7.31 23.79 5.03
C THR A 28 -8.21 23.45 6.22
N LYS A 29 -9.41 24.05 6.31
CA LYS A 29 -10.45 23.71 7.28
C LYS A 29 -11.41 22.61 6.79
N ALA A 30 -11.18 22.04 5.60
CA ALA A 30 -12.10 21.13 4.91
C ALA A 30 -13.51 21.71 4.66
N ALA A 31 -13.63 23.04 4.61
CA ALA A 31 -14.87 23.77 4.33
C ALA A 31 -15.11 23.88 2.81
N TYR A 32 -15.18 22.74 2.12
CA TYR A 32 -15.16 22.70 0.66
C TYR A 32 -16.37 23.35 -0.02
N GLY A 33 -17.55 23.33 0.61
CA GLY A 33 -18.74 24.01 0.08
C GLY A 33 -18.53 25.53 -0.03
N HIS A 34 -18.02 26.15 1.03
CA HIS A 34 -17.72 27.58 1.04
C HIS A 34 -16.55 27.93 0.10
N ALA A 35 -15.51 27.09 0.05
CA ALA A 35 -14.44 27.25 -0.94
C ALA A 35 -14.96 27.21 -2.39
N LEU A 36 -15.95 26.33 -2.67
CA LEU A 36 -16.58 26.20 -3.98
C LEU A 36 -17.41 27.44 -4.35
N GLU A 37 -18.16 28.01 -3.40
CA GLU A 37 -18.89 29.26 -3.61
C GLU A 37 -17.96 30.42 -3.94
N ILE A 38 -16.84 30.54 -3.22
CA ILE A 38 -15.83 31.57 -3.46
C ILE A 38 -15.25 31.42 -4.87
N VAL A 39 -14.85 30.21 -5.29
CA VAL A 39 -14.22 30.03 -6.61
C VAL A 39 -15.20 30.26 -7.76
N ILE A 40 -16.46 29.84 -7.61
CA ILE A 40 -17.50 30.07 -8.63
C ILE A 40 -17.74 31.58 -8.80
N SER A 41 -17.96 32.29 -7.69
CA SER A 41 -18.17 33.75 -7.71
C SER A 41 -16.95 34.51 -8.29
N SER A 42 -15.74 33.98 -8.07
CA SER A 42 -14.51 34.54 -8.63
C SER A 42 -14.41 34.31 -10.13
N LEU A 43 -14.84 33.15 -10.62
CA LEU A 43 -14.86 32.80 -12.03
C LEU A 43 -15.93 33.57 -12.82
N ASP A 44 -17.01 34.03 -12.18
CA ASP A 44 -17.97 34.93 -12.84
C ASP A 44 -17.30 36.26 -13.27
N LYS A 45 -16.36 36.76 -12.46
CA LYS A 45 -15.59 37.97 -12.77
C LYS A 45 -14.37 37.71 -13.66
N TYR A 46 -13.69 36.59 -13.43
CA TYR A 46 -12.42 36.25 -14.08
C TYR A 46 -12.47 34.86 -14.73
N PRO A 47 -13.36 34.63 -15.70
CA PRO A 47 -13.65 33.28 -16.19
C PRO A 47 -12.47 32.62 -16.90
N ASN A 48 -11.57 33.41 -17.50
CA ASN A 48 -10.36 32.93 -18.17
C ASN A 48 -9.17 32.73 -17.22
N ASN A 49 -9.27 33.01 -15.92
CA ASN A 49 -8.10 32.90 -15.04
C ASN A 49 -7.70 31.43 -14.80
N PHE A 50 -6.46 31.07 -15.18
CA PHE A 50 -5.95 29.70 -15.06
C PHE A 50 -5.97 29.16 -13.62
N LEU A 51 -5.56 29.99 -12.65
CA LEU A 51 -5.45 29.57 -11.26
C LEU A 51 -6.83 29.31 -10.65
N LEU A 52 -7.81 30.17 -10.90
CA LEU A 52 -9.18 29.97 -10.44
C LEU A 52 -9.80 28.70 -11.04
N GLN A 53 -9.59 28.43 -12.33
CA GLN A 53 -10.03 27.16 -12.94
C GLN A 53 -9.31 25.95 -12.31
N THR A 54 -8.04 26.10 -11.91
CA THR A 54 -7.28 25.07 -11.16
C THR A 54 -7.91 24.81 -9.80
N TYR A 55 -8.19 25.86 -9.02
CA TYR A 55 -8.85 25.74 -7.72
C TYR A 55 -10.23 25.11 -7.82
N LEU A 56 -11.01 25.45 -8.86
CA LEU A 56 -12.29 24.80 -9.11
C LEU A 56 -12.13 23.28 -9.28
N ALA A 57 -11.16 22.84 -10.09
CA ALA A 57 -10.89 21.43 -10.29
C ALA A 57 -10.47 20.72 -8.99
N MET A 58 -9.59 21.35 -8.21
CA MET A 58 -9.14 20.85 -6.91
C MET A 58 -10.30 20.70 -5.92
N ILE A 59 -11.05 21.78 -5.71
CA ILE A 59 -12.14 21.83 -4.72
C ILE A 59 -13.24 20.82 -5.09
N ILE A 60 -13.65 20.73 -6.36
CA ILE A 60 -14.65 19.73 -6.78
C ILE A 60 -14.15 18.31 -6.48
N GLY A 61 -12.87 18.02 -6.77
CA GLY A 61 -12.28 16.71 -6.54
C GLY A 61 -12.21 16.33 -5.06
N ASP A 62 -11.79 17.28 -4.22
CA ASP A 62 -11.66 17.05 -2.77
C ASP A 62 -13.04 16.98 -2.09
N TYR A 63 -13.99 17.82 -2.53
CA TYR A 63 -15.35 17.83 -1.99
C TYR A 63 -16.11 16.54 -2.32
N ALA A 64 -15.82 15.92 -3.47
CA ALA A 64 -16.45 14.68 -3.91
C ALA A 64 -16.38 13.55 -2.87
N VAL A 65 -15.38 13.57 -1.97
CA VAL A 65 -15.20 12.58 -0.90
C VAL A 65 -16.38 12.57 0.09
N GLN A 66 -17.11 13.68 0.23
CA GLN A 66 -18.25 13.82 1.14
C GLN A 66 -19.57 13.26 0.58
N PHE A 67 -19.58 12.84 -0.70
CA PHE A 67 -20.79 12.38 -1.37
C PHE A 67 -20.73 10.89 -1.68
N GLU A 68 -21.91 10.28 -1.84
CA GLU A 68 -22.06 8.91 -2.33
C GLU A 68 -22.19 8.86 -3.86
N VAL A 69 -22.13 7.65 -4.41
CA VAL A 69 -22.39 7.41 -5.84
C VAL A 69 -23.89 7.59 -6.14
N PRO A 70 -24.28 8.16 -7.31
CA PRO A 70 -23.44 8.49 -8.47
C PRO A 70 -22.81 9.89 -8.43
N LEU A 71 -23.22 10.77 -7.52
CA LEU A 71 -22.78 12.17 -7.48
C LEU A 71 -21.26 12.30 -7.32
N LYS A 72 -20.67 11.51 -6.40
CA LYS A 72 -19.21 11.45 -6.22
C LYS A 72 -18.46 11.21 -7.52
N GLN A 73 -18.90 10.24 -8.32
CA GLN A 73 -18.22 9.91 -9.58
C GLN A 73 -18.35 11.05 -10.58
N SER A 74 -19.54 11.64 -10.70
CA SER A 74 -19.78 12.80 -11.57
C SER A 74 -18.87 13.99 -11.22
N MET A 75 -18.69 14.28 -9.93
CA MET A 75 -17.79 15.33 -9.46
C MET A 75 -16.32 15.01 -9.78
N LEU A 76 -15.87 13.77 -9.55
CA LEU A 76 -14.51 13.34 -9.90
C LEU A 76 -14.25 13.44 -11.40
N ASP A 77 -15.20 13.01 -12.23
CA ASP A 77 -15.11 13.12 -13.69
C ASP A 77 -15.04 14.57 -14.15
N LYS A 78 -15.81 15.46 -13.49
CA LYS A 78 -15.76 16.90 -13.76
C LYS A 78 -14.42 17.51 -13.38
N SER A 79 -13.90 17.21 -12.19
CA SER A 79 -12.57 17.63 -11.74
C SER A 79 -11.50 17.19 -12.72
N LYS A 80 -11.52 15.90 -13.12
CA LYS A 80 -10.60 15.32 -14.10
C LYS A 80 -10.68 16.01 -15.46
N SER A 81 -11.89 16.28 -15.96
CA SER A 81 -12.09 16.98 -17.23
C SER A 81 -11.46 18.39 -17.22
N ILE A 82 -11.62 19.14 -16.12
CA ILE A 82 -11.03 20.47 -15.99
C ILE A 82 -9.50 20.38 -15.91
N PHE A 83 -8.94 19.47 -15.10
CA PHE A 83 -7.50 19.27 -15.05
C PHE A 83 -6.89 18.91 -16.41
N ASN A 84 -7.51 18.01 -17.16
CA ASN A 84 -7.02 17.63 -18.49
C ASN A 84 -7.05 18.80 -19.48
N LYS A 85 -8.09 19.64 -19.43
CA LYS A 85 -8.13 20.89 -20.21
C LYS A 85 -6.94 21.78 -19.83
N LEU A 86 -6.76 22.05 -18.54
CA LEU A 86 -5.72 22.95 -18.03
C LEU A 86 -4.31 22.43 -18.32
N MET A 87 -4.11 21.11 -18.34
CA MET A 87 -2.83 20.51 -18.70
C MET A 87 -2.39 20.84 -20.13
N ASN A 88 -3.33 21.03 -21.05
CA ASN A 88 -3.04 21.47 -22.42
C ASN A 88 -2.70 22.97 -22.51
N GLU A 89 -3.12 23.75 -21.51
CA GLU A 89 -2.97 25.21 -21.48
C GLU A 89 -1.84 25.67 -20.54
N VAL A 90 -1.28 24.78 -19.72
CA VAL A 90 -0.35 25.14 -18.63
C VAL A 90 0.96 25.75 -19.12
N ASN A 91 1.51 25.31 -20.26
CA ASN A 91 2.86 25.70 -20.67
C ASN A 91 2.98 27.18 -21.10
N THR A 92 1.86 27.91 -21.24
CA THR A 92 1.84 29.35 -21.50
C THR A 92 1.72 30.21 -20.23
N GLN A 93 1.63 29.56 -19.06
CA GLN A 93 1.45 30.23 -17.77
C GLN A 93 2.80 30.68 -17.17
N PRO A 94 2.79 31.61 -16.19
CA PRO A 94 3.98 31.96 -15.44
C PRO A 94 4.61 30.74 -14.77
N GLN A 95 5.94 30.69 -14.74
CA GLN A 95 6.71 29.52 -14.30
C GLN A 95 6.29 28.96 -12.92
N GLY A 96 6.02 29.83 -11.94
CA GLY A 96 5.56 29.40 -10.61
C GLY A 96 4.18 28.71 -10.64
N ILE A 97 3.28 29.14 -11.53
CA ILE A 97 1.98 28.51 -11.76
C ILE A 97 2.17 27.16 -12.44
N ILE A 98 3.07 27.07 -13.44
CA ILE A 98 3.38 25.80 -14.12
C ILE A 98 3.78 24.74 -13.10
N PHE A 99 4.75 25.04 -12.25
CA PHE A 99 5.26 24.08 -11.27
C PHE A 99 4.20 23.68 -10.25
N TYR A 100 3.42 24.64 -9.76
CA TYR A 100 2.33 24.39 -8.81
C TYR A 100 1.25 23.50 -9.42
N PHE A 101 0.73 23.88 -10.59
CA PHE A 101 -0.31 23.12 -11.29
C PHE A 101 0.15 21.71 -11.61
N LYS A 102 1.35 21.55 -12.17
CA LYS A 102 1.90 20.23 -12.52
C LYS A 102 2.05 19.36 -11.27
N ASN A 103 2.47 19.92 -10.13
CA ASN A 103 2.52 19.18 -8.88
C ASN A 103 1.14 18.65 -8.46
N GLU A 104 0.10 19.50 -8.47
CA GLU A 104 -1.28 19.10 -8.14
C GLU A 104 -1.83 18.06 -9.13
N TYR A 105 -1.61 18.27 -10.43
CA TYR A 105 -2.02 17.34 -11.47
C TYR A 105 -1.36 15.97 -11.26
N TYR A 106 -0.03 15.93 -11.14
CA TYR A 106 0.70 14.68 -11.01
C TYR A 106 0.31 13.91 -9.74
N PHE A 107 0.08 14.59 -8.63
CA PHE A 107 -0.42 13.95 -7.42
C PHE A 107 -1.79 13.30 -7.63
N ARG A 108 -2.74 14.05 -8.20
CA ARG A 108 -4.14 13.59 -8.38
C ARG A 108 -4.29 12.47 -9.40
N PHE A 109 -3.40 12.41 -10.38
CA PHE A 109 -3.37 11.35 -11.41
C PHE A 109 -2.34 10.25 -11.12
N ALA A 110 -1.79 10.19 -9.90
CA ALA A 110 -0.79 9.20 -9.50
C ALA A 110 0.44 9.13 -10.44
N GLN A 111 0.84 10.26 -11.02
CA GLN A 111 2.04 10.40 -11.86
C GLN A 111 3.24 10.81 -10.99
N TYR A 112 3.53 9.99 -9.98
CA TYR A 112 4.44 10.36 -8.90
C TYR A 112 5.91 10.51 -9.33
N GLN A 113 6.35 9.76 -10.35
CA GLN A 113 7.68 9.97 -10.93
C GLN A 113 7.79 11.36 -11.58
N GLN A 114 6.78 11.76 -12.36
CA GLN A 114 6.72 13.08 -12.98
C GLN A 114 6.60 14.17 -11.91
N GLN A 115 5.91 13.90 -10.80
CA GLN A 115 5.86 14.80 -9.66
C GLN A 115 7.26 15.04 -9.04
N TYR A 116 8.05 13.98 -8.88
CA TYR A 116 9.43 14.09 -8.42
C TYR A 116 10.28 14.93 -9.39
N GLU A 117 10.22 14.62 -10.68
CA GLU A 117 10.97 15.33 -11.73
C GLU A 117 10.57 16.81 -11.81
N ASN A 118 9.28 17.13 -11.68
CA ASN A 118 8.78 18.49 -11.57
C ASN A 118 9.38 19.23 -10.36
N GLY A 119 9.51 18.55 -9.22
CA GLY A 119 10.15 19.11 -8.03
C GLY A 119 11.65 19.37 -8.21
N VAL A 120 12.37 18.49 -8.92
CA VAL A 120 13.79 18.71 -9.27
C VAL A 120 13.93 19.93 -10.18
N ALA A 121 13.12 20.00 -11.23
CA ALA A 121 13.11 21.13 -12.15
C ALA A 121 12.78 22.45 -11.44
N ARG A 122 11.85 22.42 -10.48
CA ARG A 122 11.49 23.59 -9.66
C ARG A 122 12.65 24.08 -8.80
N VAL A 123 13.39 23.18 -8.15
CA VAL A 123 14.58 23.57 -7.38
C VAL A 123 15.62 24.20 -8.30
N ASN A 124 15.94 23.56 -9.43
CA ASN A 124 16.93 24.08 -10.37
C ASN A 124 16.56 25.45 -10.93
N ALA A 125 15.27 25.72 -11.14
CA ALA A 125 14.79 26.99 -11.65
C ALA A 125 14.94 28.15 -10.66
N TYR A 126 14.82 27.88 -9.36
CA TYR A 126 14.77 28.92 -8.32
C TYR A 126 16.03 28.98 -7.45
N TRP A 127 16.87 27.95 -7.43
CA TRP A 127 18.05 27.91 -6.56
C TRP A 127 18.98 29.09 -6.84
N GLY A 128 19.37 29.82 -5.79
CA GLY A 128 20.23 31.01 -5.89
C GLY A 128 19.55 32.26 -6.46
N THR A 129 18.27 32.20 -6.83
CA THR A 129 17.50 33.37 -7.29
C THR A 129 16.86 34.11 -6.12
N LYS A 130 16.49 35.39 -6.32
CA LYS A 130 15.73 36.17 -5.33
C LYS A 130 14.33 35.57 -5.07
N GLU A 131 13.82 34.78 -6.00
CA GLU A 131 12.55 34.09 -5.91
C GLU A 131 12.59 32.81 -5.06
N TRP A 132 13.77 32.32 -4.63
CA TRP A 132 13.92 31.06 -3.87
C TRP A 132 13.00 30.99 -2.64
N LEU A 133 13.03 32.04 -1.81
CA LEU A 133 12.18 32.18 -0.61
C LEU A 133 10.94 33.05 -0.85
N ALA A 134 10.68 33.46 -2.10
CA ALA A 134 9.49 34.24 -2.39
C ALA A 134 8.24 33.41 -2.11
N LYS A 135 7.21 34.08 -1.59
CA LYS A 135 5.90 33.47 -1.38
C LYS A 135 5.36 32.98 -2.73
N GLY A 136 5.08 31.68 -2.79
CA GLY A 136 4.56 31.03 -3.98
C GLY A 136 3.13 30.56 -3.82
N PHE A 137 2.79 29.55 -4.61
CA PHE A 137 1.54 28.81 -4.51
C PHE A 137 1.76 27.55 -3.67
N GLY A 138 0.84 27.30 -2.72
CA GLY A 138 0.94 26.21 -1.74
C GLY A 138 1.52 26.64 -0.39
N TYR A 139 1.87 25.65 0.43
CA TYR A 139 2.35 25.86 1.80
C TYR A 139 3.77 26.45 1.85
N TYR A 140 4.68 25.89 1.06
CA TYR A 140 6.10 26.26 1.04
C TYR A 140 6.41 27.42 0.06
N PRO A 141 7.47 28.19 0.31
CA PRO A 141 8.03 29.14 -0.67
C PRO A 141 8.31 28.53 -2.04
N GLN A 142 8.46 29.36 -3.07
CA GLN A 142 8.58 28.91 -4.46
C GLN A 142 9.67 27.85 -4.66
N GLY A 143 10.89 28.09 -4.17
CA GLY A 143 12.01 27.15 -4.30
C GLY A 143 11.84 25.92 -3.42
N VAL A 144 11.54 26.13 -2.14
CA VAL A 144 11.37 25.06 -1.13
C VAL A 144 10.24 24.11 -1.49
N GLY A 145 9.17 24.60 -2.12
CA GLY A 145 8.09 23.77 -2.67
C GLY A 145 8.58 22.74 -3.69
N GLY A 146 9.76 22.92 -4.28
CA GLY A 146 10.43 21.93 -5.11
C GLY A 146 10.90 20.71 -4.30
N TYR A 147 11.49 20.92 -3.12
CA TYR A 147 11.84 19.82 -2.22
C TYR A 147 10.61 19.07 -1.72
N TYR A 148 9.54 19.81 -1.36
CA TYR A 148 8.27 19.17 -1.01
C TYR A 148 7.74 18.29 -2.15
N SER A 149 7.72 18.80 -3.38
CA SER A 149 7.25 18.05 -4.56
C SER A 149 8.12 16.81 -4.82
N GLN A 150 9.43 16.92 -4.67
CA GLN A 150 10.35 15.77 -4.73
C GLN A 150 10.03 14.74 -3.67
N GLY A 151 9.88 15.17 -2.41
CA GLY A 151 9.54 14.30 -1.29
C GLY A 151 8.24 13.55 -1.54
N VAL A 152 7.16 14.24 -1.89
CA VAL A 152 5.85 13.62 -2.15
C VAL A 152 5.91 12.65 -3.33
N GLY A 153 6.46 13.07 -4.47
CA GLY A 153 6.56 12.25 -5.67
C GLY A 153 7.39 10.99 -5.42
N ALA A 154 8.61 11.13 -4.89
CA ALA A 154 9.48 9.99 -4.65
C ALA A 154 8.93 9.04 -3.57
N SER A 155 8.30 9.55 -2.50
CA SER A 155 7.69 8.71 -1.45
C SER A 155 6.57 7.83 -2.00
N ASN A 156 5.66 8.41 -2.79
CA ASN A 156 4.52 7.66 -3.33
C ASN A 156 4.94 6.72 -4.46
N TYR A 157 5.89 7.12 -5.31
CA TYR A 157 6.43 6.23 -6.33
C TYR A 157 7.17 5.04 -5.71
N ALA A 158 7.96 5.29 -4.66
CA ALA A 158 8.60 4.24 -3.88
C ALA A 158 7.57 3.26 -3.29
N ARG A 159 6.45 3.77 -2.75
CA ARG A 159 5.34 2.94 -2.26
C ARG A 159 4.75 2.05 -3.36
N GLU A 160 4.48 2.58 -4.55
CA GLU A 160 3.94 1.80 -5.67
C GLU A 160 4.90 0.70 -6.12
N LEU A 161 6.18 1.03 -6.28
CA LEU A 161 7.22 0.08 -6.62
C LEU A 161 7.36 -1.02 -5.55
N TYR A 162 7.25 -0.63 -4.28
CA TYR A 162 7.29 -1.55 -3.15
C TYR A 162 6.11 -2.53 -3.19
N GLN A 163 4.90 -2.04 -3.47
CA GLN A 163 3.69 -2.86 -3.62
C GLN A 163 3.77 -3.81 -4.83
N GLN A 164 4.43 -3.39 -5.91
CA GLN A 164 4.70 -4.22 -7.10
C GLN A 164 5.83 -5.24 -6.88
N GLY A 165 6.50 -5.24 -5.73
CA GLY A 165 7.62 -6.14 -5.43
C GLY A 165 8.98 -5.67 -5.98
N ASN A 166 9.06 -4.50 -6.61
CA ASN A 166 10.32 -3.91 -7.10
C ASN A 166 11.08 -3.22 -5.95
N LYS A 167 11.52 -4.01 -4.97
CA LYS A 167 12.11 -3.52 -3.71
C LYS A 167 13.36 -2.66 -3.93
N LYS A 168 14.21 -3.03 -4.90
CA LYS A 168 15.46 -2.29 -5.17
C LYS A 168 15.17 -0.86 -5.66
N LEU A 169 14.31 -0.71 -6.66
CA LEU A 169 13.96 0.61 -7.18
C LEU A 169 13.14 1.42 -6.16
N ALA A 170 12.27 0.75 -5.40
CA ALA A 170 11.54 1.38 -4.29
C ALA A 170 12.49 2.00 -3.26
N GLN A 171 13.52 1.26 -2.82
CA GLN A 171 14.54 1.77 -1.90
C GLN A 171 15.32 2.95 -2.48
N GLN A 172 15.67 2.92 -3.77
CA GLN A 172 16.35 4.03 -4.44
C GLN A 172 15.51 5.31 -4.44
N TYR A 173 14.22 5.23 -4.74
CA TYR A 173 13.33 6.40 -4.69
C TYR A 173 13.05 6.84 -3.25
N ALA A 174 12.94 5.92 -2.30
CA ALA A 174 12.82 6.28 -0.89
C ALA A 174 14.07 7.04 -0.38
N GLN A 175 15.28 6.66 -0.81
CA GLN A 175 16.50 7.41 -0.49
C GLN A 175 16.49 8.83 -1.09
N LYS A 176 16.03 8.99 -2.34
CA LYS A 176 15.83 10.32 -2.96
C LYS A 176 14.82 11.15 -2.16
N ALA A 177 13.71 10.54 -1.74
CA ALA A 177 12.71 11.19 -0.91
C ALA A 177 13.29 11.65 0.44
N LEU A 178 14.13 10.83 1.08
CA LEU A 178 14.77 11.14 2.36
C LEU A 178 15.62 12.42 2.27
N ILE A 179 16.40 12.56 1.20
CA ILE A 179 17.20 13.76 0.94
C ILE A 179 16.28 14.97 0.75
N ALA A 180 15.23 14.84 -0.05
CA ALA A 180 14.27 15.92 -0.28
C ALA A 180 13.55 16.33 1.01
N TRP A 181 13.17 15.38 1.87
CA TRP A 181 12.54 15.68 3.16
C TRP A 181 13.50 16.37 4.13
N ALA A 182 14.76 15.96 4.20
CA ALA A 182 15.77 16.63 5.00
C ALA A 182 15.94 18.10 4.57
N GLN A 183 15.99 18.35 3.26
CA GLN A 183 16.04 19.71 2.70
C GLN A 183 14.74 20.48 2.94
N CYS A 184 13.57 19.84 2.87
CA CYS A 184 12.31 20.53 3.10
C CYS A 184 12.14 20.95 4.57
N PHE A 185 12.47 20.05 5.51
CA PHE A 185 12.31 20.25 6.95
C PHE A 185 13.34 21.20 7.56
N SER A 186 14.46 21.47 6.88
CA SER A 186 15.41 22.50 7.30
C SER A 186 14.85 23.92 7.16
N TYR A 187 13.84 24.11 6.29
CA TYR A 187 13.13 25.38 6.13
C TYR A 187 11.86 25.45 6.98
N ASP A 188 11.00 24.44 6.89
CA ASP A 188 9.75 24.40 7.66
C ASP A 188 9.28 22.95 7.87
N ASN A 189 9.10 22.59 9.14
CA ASN A 189 8.69 21.28 9.61
C ASN A 189 7.34 21.30 10.36
N THR A 190 6.51 22.30 10.11
CA THR A 190 5.22 22.49 10.79
C THR A 190 4.02 22.04 9.96
N TYR A 191 4.25 21.57 8.73
CA TYR A 191 3.19 21.03 7.88
C TYR A 191 3.00 19.52 8.07
N TYR A 192 1.90 19.11 8.70
CA TYR A 192 1.64 17.71 9.03
C TYR A 192 1.69 16.76 7.82
N ASN A 193 1.21 17.21 6.66
CA ASN A 193 1.11 16.35 5.48
C ASN A 193 2.50 15.96 4.94
N ALA A 194 3.53 16.76 5.19
CA ALA A 194 4.91 16.37 4.90
C ALA A 194 5.33 15.12 5.69
N TYR A 195 4.87 14.97 6.94
CA TYR A 195 5.14 13.79 7.77
C TYR A 195 4.41 12.53 7.30
N VAL A 196 3.24 12.66 6.66
CA VAL A 196 2.53 11.51 6.04
C VAL A 196 3.42 10.84 5.00
N HIS A 197 3.98 11.64 4.09
CA HIS A 197 4.82 11.13 3.01
C HIS A 197 6.24 10.80 3.46
N TYR A 198 6.79 11.53 4.43
CA TYR A 198 8.05 11.17 5.07
C TYR A 198 7.96 9.81 5.78
N ALA A 199 6.86 9.55 6.49
CA ALA A 199 6.61 8.24 7.09
C ALA A 199 6.52 7.13 6.03
N LEU A 200 5.83 7.36 4.90
CA LEU A 200 5.84 6.41 3.77
C LEU A 200 7.26 6.08 3.31
N THR A 201 8.13 7.07 3.20
CA THR A 201 9.55 6.87 2.85
C THR A 201 10.25 5.94 3.85
N LEU A 202 10.10 6.22 5.15
CA LEU A 202 10.72 5.43 6.21
C LEU A 202 10.21 3.99 6.24
N GLY A 203 8.91 3.79 6.02
CA GLY A 203 8.32 2.46 5.94
C GLY A 203 8.85 1.65 4.75
N VAL A 204 9.01 2.26 3.57
CA VAL A 204 9.62 1.58 2.40
C VAL A 204 11.07 1.16 2.68
N LEU A 205 11.79 1.95 3.46
CA LEU A 205 13.15 1.64 3.90
C LEU A 205 13.20 0.56 5.00
N GLY A 206 12.06 0.11 5.52
CA GLY A 206 11.98 -0.89 6.59
C GLY A 206 12.12 -0.32 8.00
N ASN A 207 12.11 1.00 8.16
CA ASN A 207 12.31 1.68 9.45
C ASN A 207 10.97 1.96 10.13
N LYS A 208 10.29 0.91 10.63
CA LYS A 208 8.94 0.99 11.20
C LYS A 208 8.85 1.95 12.40
N ASP A 209 9.83 1.93 13.29
CA ASP A 209 9.82 2.79 14.48
C ASP A 209 9.94 4.27 14.13
N GLU A 210 10.84 4.60 13.21
CA GLU A 210 11.00 5.97 12.71
C GLU A 210 9.79 6.43 11.91
N MET A 211 9.18 5.55 11.11
CA MET A 211 7.91 5.82 10.44
C MET A 211 6.83 6.23 11.46
N LEU A 212 6.68 5.46 12.55
CA LEU A 212 5.68 5.77 13.58
C LEU A 212 6.02 7.07 14.35
N LYS A 213 7.29 7.37 14.59
CA LYS A 213 7.71 8.65 15.19
C LYS A 213 7.37 9.82 14.27
N ALA A 214 7.62 9.70 12.96
CA ALA A 214 7.26 10.71 11.97
C ALA A 214 5.74 10.96 11.95
N LEU A 215 4.93 9.90 11.95
CA LEU A 215 3.47 10.04 12.00
C LEU A 215 2.98 10.70 13.29
N ARG A 216 3.56 10.34 14.45
CA ARG A 216 3.25 10.99 15.74
C ARG A 216 3.55 12.47 15.70
N ARG A 217 4.71 12.87 15.18
CA ARG A 217 5.06 14.28 15.00
C ARG A 217 4.05 15.01 14.10
N GLY A 218 3.61 14.39 13.02
CA GLY A 218 2.54 14.92 12.17
C GLY A 218 1.22 15.09 12.92
N ALA A 219 0.84 14.11 13.73
CA ALA A 219 -0.40 14.13 14.51
C ALA A 219 -0.40 15.23 15.58
N ASP A 220 0.73 15.44 16.26
CA ASP A 220 0.91 16.50 17.26
C ASP A 220 0.69 17.89 16.66
N LEU A 221 1.13 18.12 15.41
CA LEU A 221 0.98 19.41 14.71
C LEU A 221 -0.47 19.80 14.43
N ILE A 222 -1.38 18.82 14.38
CA ILE A 222 -2.81 19.05 14.14
C ILE A 222 -3.69 18.66 15.34
N HIS A 223 -3.07 18.36 16.49
CA HIS A 223 -3.76 17.91 17.70
C HIS A 223 -4.68 16.70 17.48
N GLN A 224 -4.21 15.73 16.68
CA GLN A 224 -4.89 14.47 16.40
C GLN A 224 -4.05 13.29 16.89
N ASP A 225 -4.60 12.08 16.78
CA ASP A 225 -3.88 10.83 17.03
C ASP A 225 -3.59 10.07 15.71
N LEU A 226 -3.02 8.87 15.83
CA LEU A 226 -2.71 8.01 14.67
C LEU A 226 -3.96 7.39 13.99
N ASN A 227 -5.17 7.60 14.52
CA ASN A 227 -6.41 7.18 13.88
C ASN A 227 -6.88 8.17 12.80
N TYR A 228 -6.28 9.37 12.74
CA TYR A 228 -6.54 10.33 11.68
C TYR A 228 -6.32 9.68 10.29
N PRO A 229 -7.22 9.88 9.30
CA PRO A 229 -7.31 9.00 8.14
C PRO A 229 -6.01 8.83 7.34
N GLU A 230 -5.25 9.90 7.16
CA GLU A 230 -3.98 9.90 6.41
C GLU A 230 -2.90 9.07 7.11
N PHE A 231 -2.76 9.19 8.44
CA PHE A 231 -1.78 8.41 9.20
C PHE A 231 -2.18 6.93 9.26
N LYS A 232 -3.46 6.67 9.52
CA LYS A 232 -4.02 5.32 9.56
C LYS A 232 -3.81 4.57 8.24
N LYS A 233 -3.93 5.26 7.10
CA LYS A 233 -3.66 4.68 5.77
C LYS A 233 -2.20 4.23 5.63
N VAL A 234 -1.24 5.01 6.10
CA VAL A 234 0.19 4.65 6.06
C VAL A 234 0.47 3.42 6.91
N ILE A 235 -0.03 3.40 8.16
CA ILE A 235 0.14 2.26 9.08
C ILE A 235 -0.46 0.99 8.48
N LYS A 236 -1.72 1.08 8.02
CA LYS A 236 -2.43 -0.05 7.42
C LYS A 236 -1.70 -0.62 6.22
N PHE A 237 -1.15 0.23 5.35
CA PHE A 237 -0.39 -0.22 4.18
C PHE A 237 0.78 -1.13 4.57
N PHE A 238 1.61 -0.72 5.53
CA PHE A 238 2.77 -1.53 5.93
C PHE A 238 2.39 -2.76 6.75
N ASP A 239 1.36 -2.69 7.59
CA ASP A 239 0.85 -3.87 8.30
C ASP A 239 0.29 -4.93 7.32
N GLU A 240 -0.33 -4.52 6.22
CA GLU A 240 -0.81 -5.43 5.18
C GLU A 240 0.35 -6.04 4.38
N VAL A 241 1.36 -5.26 4.02
CA VAL A 241 2.54 -5.79 3.30
C VAL A 241 3.36 -6.74 4.18
N GLU A 242 3.51 -6.46 5.47
CA GLU A 242 4.16 -7.38 6.42
C GLU A 242 3.42 -8.72 6.50
N LYS A 243 2.07 -8.69 6.59
CA LYS A 243 1.25 -9.91 6.60
C LYS A 243 1.41 -10.73 5.32
N VAL A 244 1.40 -10.08 4.15
CA VAL A 244 1.59 -10.76 2.86
C VAL A 244 3.00 -11.34 2.74
N ASN A 245 4.03 -10.60 3.14
CA ASN A 245 5.41 -11.08 3.12
C ASN A 245 5.61 -12.27 4.05
N SER A 246 5.08 -12.23 5.28
CA SER A 246 5.12 -13.37 6.21
C SER A 246 4.47 -14.61 5.61
N LYS A 247 3.27 -14.47 5.03
CA LYS A 247 2.58 -15.58 4.36
C LYS A 247 3.41 -16.18 3.23
N ASN A 248 4.03 -15.35 2.41
CA ASN A 248 4.88 -15.82 1.30
C ASN A 248 6.14 -16.54 1.80
N ILE A 249 6.76 -16.08 2.89
CA ILE A 249 7.92 -16.72 3.51
C ILE A 249 7.53 -18.12 4.03
N ASP A 250 6.39 -18.24 4.70
CA ASP A 250 5.89 -19.50 5.23
C ASP A 250 5.57 -20.51 4.11
N GLU A 251 4.90 -20.07 3.04
CA GLU A 251 4.63 -20.92 1.87
C GLU A 251 5.94 -21.36 1.19
N SER A 252 6.91 -20.47 1.04
CA SER A 252 8.24 -20.80 0.48
C SER A 252 9.02 -21.80 1.34
N ARG A 253 8.94 -21.68 2.67
CA ARG A 253 9.57 -22.62 3.61
C ARG A 253 8.99 -24.03 3.44
N VAL A 254 7.67 -24.14 3.44
CA VAL A 254 6.96 -25.42 3.21
C VAL A 254 7.33 -26.02 1.87
N MET A 255 7.35 -25.23 0.79
CA MET A 255 7.75 -25.72 -0.54
C MET A 255 9.20 -26.20 -0.57
N THR A 256 10.10 -25.56 0.18
CA THR A 256 11.50 -26.01 0.30
C THR A 256 11.59 -27.37 0.99
N ILE A 257 10.82 -27.56 2.06
CA ILE A 257 10.74 -28.84 2.80
C ILE A 257 10.19 -29.95 1.90
N ILE A 258 9.09 -29.68 1.18
CA ILE A 258 8.48 -30.63 0.24
C ILE A 258 9.47 -31.04 -0.86
N LYS A 259 10.18 -30.09 -1.47
CA LYS A 259 11.18 -30.38 -2.52
C LYS A 259 12.33 -31.23 -2.00
N LYS A 260 12.80 -30.96 -0.77
CA LYS A 260 13.84 -31.79 -0.12
C LYS A 260 13.33 -33.21 0.12
N ALA A 261 12.10 -33.35 0.62
CA ALA A 261 11.47 -34.65 0.85
C ALA A 261 11.32 -35.45 -0.45
N GLU A 262 10.80 -34.81 -1.50
CA GLU A 262 10.63 -35.40 -2.83
C GLU A 262 11.96 -35.89 -3.40
N SER A 263 13.00 -35.05 -3.35
CA SER A 263 14.34 -35.41 -3.83
C SER A 263 14.92 -36.62 -3.09
N TYR A 264 14.79 -36.65 -1.76
CA TYR A 264 15.23 -37.78 -0.95
C TYR A 264 14.45 -39.06 -1.28
N ILE A 265 13.13 -38.99 -1.41
CA ILE A 265 12.27 -40.13 -1.76
C ILE A 265 12.63 -40.67 -3.15
N LYS A 266 12.82 -39.79 -4.14
CA LYS A 266 13.23 -40.19 -5.51
C LYS A 266 14.57 -40.90 -5.52
N LYS A 267 15.52 -40.46 -4.69
CA LYS A 267 16.87 -41.03 -4.62
C LYS A 267 16.93 -42.35 -3.86
N ASN A 268 16.22 -42.45 -2.74
CA ASN A 268 16.42 -43.52 -1.76
C ASN A 268 15.23 -44.51 -1.66
N GLY A 269 14.09 -44.18 -2.28
CA GLY A 269 12.84 -44.92 -2.14
C GLY A 269 12.04 -44.51 -0.90
N ILE A 270 10.73 -44.81 -0.93
CA ILE A 270 9.79 -44.40 0.12
C ILE A 270 10.05 -45.10 1.46
N GLU A 271 10.46 -46.36 1.46
CA GLU A 271 10.72 -47.13 2.68
C GLU A 271 11.85 -46.52 3.52
N LYS A 272 12.98 -46.18 2.88
CA LYS A 272 14.09 -45.48 3.56
C LYS A 272 13.69 -44.08 4.01
N ALA A 273 12.92 -43.36 3.21
CA ALA A 273 12.44 -42.02 3.57
C ALA A 273 11.52 -42.03 4.80
N ILE A 274 10.65 -43.04 4.94
CA ILE A 274 9.80 -43.21 6.12
C ILE A 274 10.67 -43.37 7.38
N ILE A 275 11.71 -44.23 7.34
CA ILE A 275 12.60 -44.45 8.49
C ILE A 275 13.35 -43.16 8.85
N GLU A 276 13.92 -42.48 7.85
CA GLU A 276 14.65 -41.23 8.03
C GLU A 276 13.77 -40.14 8.65
N PHE A 277 12.59 -39.88 8.06
CA PHE A 277 11.75 -38.78 8.50
C PHE A 277 11.00 -39.06 9.79
N LYS A 278 10.75 -40.33 10.13
CA LYS A 278 10.17 -40.70 11.43
C LYS A 278 11.06 -40.28 12.61
N ASN A 279 12.39 -40.32 12.43
CA ASN A 279 13.35 -40.02 13.49
C ASN A 279 13.96 -38.61 13.38
N GLY A 280 13.97 -38.02 12.17
CA GLY A 280 14.69 -36.76 11.91
C GLY A 280 13.83 -35.57 11.46
N SER A 281 12.53 -35.73 11.20
CA SER A 281 11.69 -34.63 10.67
C SER A 281 10.69 -34.07 11.69
N SER A 282 10.69 -32.75 11.85
CA SER A 282 9.67 -32.02 12.62
C SER A 282 8.52 -31.49 11.77
N ASP A 283 8.69 -31.41 10.44
CA ASP A 283 7.85 -30.57 9.57
C ASP A 283 7.22 -31.34 8.39
N ILE A 284 7.36 -32.67 8.33
CA ILE A 284 6.83 -33.52 7.26
C ILE A 284 5.92 -34.60 7.83
N PHE A 285 4.85 -34.94 7.13
CA PHE A 285 4.12 -36.19 7.31
C PHE A 285 4.06 -37.00 6.02
N ILE A 286 3.92 -38.33 6.16
CA ILE A 286 3.76 -39.26 5.05
C ILE A 286 2.54 -40.14 5.33
N GLY A 287 1.65 -40.25 4.34
CA GLY A 287 0.52 -41.17 4.36
C GLY A 287 0.29 -41.86 3.02
N ASP A 288 -0.60 -42.86 3.00
CA ASP A 288 -1.05 -43.55 1.79
C ASP A 288 -2.52 -43.26 1.45
N TYR A 289 -2.94 -43.69 0.26
CA TYR A 289 -4.31 -43.49 -0.23
C TYR A 289 -5.36 -44.37 0.48
N ASN A 290 -4.94 -45.26 1.38
CA ASN A 290 -5.85 -46.01 2.25
C ASN A 290 -6.08 -45.29 3.59
N GLY A 291 -5.37 -44.18 3.83
CA GLY A 291 -5.47 -43.38 5.06
C GLY A 291 -4.52 -43.82 6.16
N MET A 292 -3.53 -44.66 5.87
CA MET A 292 -2.46 -45.02 6.81
C MET A 292 -1.41 -43.91 6.87
N PHE A 293 -0.99 -43.51 8.07
CA PHE A 293 0.13 -42.58 8.26
C PHE A 293 1.37 -43.29 8.76
N PHE A 294 2.52 -42.95 8.17
CA PHE A 294 3.83 -43.55 8.47
C PHE A 294 4.75 -42.58 9.20
N VAL A 295 4.61 -41.29 8.91
CA VAL A 295 5.34 -40.20 9.56
C VAL A 295 4.31 -39.13 9.91
N SER A 296 4.27 -38.70 11.17
CA SER A 296 3.41 -37.60 11.62
C SER A 296 3.94 -36.99 12.92
N PRO A 297 4.87 -36.03 12.86
CA PRO A 297 5.56 -35.52 14.05
C PRO A 297 4.62 -34.77 14.99
N LEU A 298 3.60 -34.08 14.47
CA LEU A 298 2.60 -33.40 15.32
C LEU A 298 1.59 -34.35 15.96
N HIS A 299 1.44 -35.55 15.39
CA HIS A 299 0.47 -36.54 15.83
C HIS A 299 1.05 -37.96 15.79
N PRO A 300 2.09 -38.23 16.61
CA PRO A 300 2.76 -39.52 16.63
C PRO A 300 1.78 -40.66 16.99
N GLU A 301 0.69 -40.36 17.71
CA GLU A 301 -0.36 -41.31 18.08
C GLU A 301 -1.12 -41.94 16.90
N MET A 302 -0.97 -41.38 15.69
CA MET A 302 -1.65 -41.79 14.46
C MET A 302 -0.79 -42.67 13.57
N VAL A 303 0.52 -42.72 13.81
CA VAL A 303 1.45 -43.53 13.03
C VAL A 303 1.07 -45.01 13.18
N GLY A 304 0.92 -45.71 12.06
CA GLY A 304 0.49 -47.12 12.02
C GLY A 304 -1.01 -47.35 12.21
N LYS A 305 -1.84 -46.29 12.18
CA LYS A 305 -3.30 -46.40 12.23
C LYS A 305 -3.94 -45.81 10.98
N ASN A 306 -5.03 -46.45 10.54
CA ASN A 306 -5.88 -45.89 9.50
C ASN A 306 -6.69 -44.71 10.05
N GLN A 307 -6.58 -43.54 9.40
CA GLN A 307 -7.24 -42.29 9.78
C GLN A 307 -8.27 -41.82 8.74
N LEU A 308 -8.68 -42.68 7.80
CA LEU A 308 -9.57 -42.31 6.69
C LEU A 308 -10.90 -41.70 7.17
N ASN A 309 -11.42 -42.14 8.32
CA ASN A 309 -12.67 -41.65 8.90
C ASN A 309 -12.47 -40.63 10.02
N PHE A 310 -11.24 -40.14 10.23
CA PHE A 310 -10.95 -39.12 11.24
C PHE A 310 -11.66 -37.81 10.88
N LYS A 311 -12.45 -37.29 11.82
CA LYS A 311 -13.09 -35.98 11.74
C LYS A 311 -12.37 -35.00 12.65
N ASP A 312 -12.04 -33.82 12.11
CA ASP A 312 -11.56 -32.73 12.95
C ASP A 312 -12.72 -32.07 13.73
N PRO A 313 -12.47 -31.12 14.64
CA PRO A 313 -13.52 -30.45 15.41
C PRO A 313 -14.58 -29.72 14.58
N SER A 314 -14.31 -29.43 13.30
CA SER A 314 -15.30 -28.83 12.38
C SER A 314 -16.20 -29.89 11.72
N GLY A 315 -15.92 -31.17 11.94
CA GLY A 315 -16.61 -32.29 11.30
C GLY A 315 -16.01 -32.70 9.94
N ALA A 316 -14.94 -32.03 9.48
CA ALA A 316 -14.31 -32.29 8.19
C ALA A 316 -13.51 -33.61 8.21
N LEU A 317 -13.65 -34.40 7.14
CA LEU A 317 -12.89 -35.63 6.92
C LEU A 317 -11.51 -35.30 6.32
N VAL A 318 -10.63 -34.76 7.17
CA VAL A 318 -9.38 -34.12 6.74
C VAL A 318 -8.46 -35.05 5.94
N VAL A 319 -8.39 -36.33 6.30
CA VAL A 319 -7.54 -37.32 5.61
C VAL A 319 -8.08 -37.65 4.21
N GLN A 320 -9.41 -37.70 4.05
CA GLN A 320 -10.00 -37.91 2.73
C GLN A 320 -9.74 -36.72 1.81
N GLU A 321 -9.77 -35.49 2.35
CA GLU A 321 -9.41 -34.29 1.58
C GLU A 321 -7.93 -34.26 1.19
N GLU A 322 -7.02 -34.71 2.05
CA GLU A 322 -5.59 -34.83 1.76
C GLU A 322 -5.35 -35.87 0.65
N ILE A 323 -5.99 -37.04 0.71
CA ILE A 323 -5.93 -38.08 -0.32
C ILE A 323 -6.52 -37.55 -1.64
N ALA A 324 -7.67 -36.88 -1.60
CA ALA A 324 -8.28 -36.28 -2.78
C ALA A 324 -7.36 -35.25 -3.43
N LYS A 325 -6.67 -34.43 -2.62
CA LYS A 325 -5.67 -33.47 -3.10
C LYS A 325 -4.49 -34.18 -3.76
N ALA A 326 -3.95 -35.22 -3.14
CA ALA A 326 -2.85 -36.01 -3.72
C ALA A 326 -3.26 -36.63 -5.07
N LYS A 327 -4.45 -37.25 -5.13
CA LYS A 327 -5.01 -37.83 -6.38
C LYS A 327 -5.21 -36.78 -7.48
N ALA A 328 -5.48 -35.54 -7.13
CA ALA A 328 -5.61 -34.41 -8.07
C ALA A 328 -4.26 -33.79 -8.50
N GLY A 329 -3.12 -34.40 -8.14
CA GLY A 329 -1.79 -33.90 -8.49
C GLY A 329 -1.10 -33.08 -7.40
N GLY A 330 -1.72 -32.95 -6.23
CA GLY A 330 -1.19 -32.21 -5.09
C GLY A 330 -1.64 -30.75 -5.02
N GLY A 331 -1.00 -29.98 -4.14
CA GLY A 331 -1.27 -28.57 -3.93
C GLY A 331 -1.68 -28.22 -2.49
N TRP A 332 -2.01 -26.95 -2.29
CA TRP A 332 -2.47 -26.43 -1.00
C TRP A 332 -3.90 -26.90 -0.67
N ILE A 333 -4.11 -27.25 0.60
CA ILE A 333 -5.44 -27.47 1.18
C ILE A 333 -5.84 -26.31 2.11
N LYS A 334 -7.15 -26.14 2.29
CA LYS A 334 -7.72 -25.13 3.19
C LYS A 334 -7.22 -25.34 4.63
N GLY A 335 -7.22 -24.25 5.39
CA GLY A 335 -6.86 -24.23 6.81
C GLY A 335 -7.43 -25.36 7.66
N ARG A 336 -6.59 -26.04 8.43
CA ARG A 336 -6.98 -27.06 9.40
C ARG A 336 -6.89 -26.52 10.82
N TRP A 337 -7.99 -26.62 11.58
CA TRP A 337 -8.00 -26.36 13.01
C TRP A 337 -7.79 -27.67 13.76
N ARG A 338 -6.59 -27.89 14.31
CA ARG A 338 -6.31 -29.13 15.07
C ARG A 338 -5.50 -28.83 16.31
N LYS A 339 -5.82 -29.55 17.39
CA LYS A 339 -5.04 -29.56 18.62
C LYS A 339 -3.71 -30.26 18.37
N ASN A 340 -2.59 -29.57 18.57
CA ASN A 340 -1.30 -30.20 18.58
C ASN A 340 -1.22 -31.16 19.78
N SER A 341 -0.91 -32.44 19.51
CA SER A 341 -0.94 -33.49 20.54
C SER A 341 0.17 -33.33 21.58
N GLN A 342 1.25 -32.62 21.25
CA GLN A 342 2.37 -32.35 22.14
C GLN A 342 2.11 -31.11 23.02
N THR A 343 1.79 -29.97 22.40
CA THR A 343 1.62 -28.69 23.11
C THR A 343 0.23 -28.51 23.72
N LYS A 344 -0.74 -29.35 23.34
CA LYS A 344 -2.16 -29.27 23.70
C LYS A 344 -2.86 -27.97 23.26
N THR A 345 -2.24 -27.18 22.39
CA THR A 345 -2.82 -25.94 21.85
C THR A 345 -3.45 -26.18 20.49
N PHE A 346 -4.55 -25.47 20.19
CA PHE A 346 -5.13 -25.47 18.86
C PHE A 346 -4.49 -24.37 18.00
N GLN A 347 -4.19 -24.70 16.75
CA GLN A 347 -3.61 -23.76 15.78
C GLN A 347 -4.17 -24.03 14.38
N CYS A 348 -4.34 -22.97 13.58
CA CYS A 348 -4.66 -23.13 12.17
C CYS A 348 -3.41 -23.53 11.40
N ARG A 349 -3.55 -24.46 10.47
CA ARG A 349 -2.46 -24.92 9.60
C ARG A 349 -2.88 -24.88 8.15
N LYS A 350 -2.04 -24.32 7.29
CA LYS A 350 -2.19 -24.48 5.84
C LYS A 350 -1.17 -25.52 5.39
N ILE A 351 -1.65 -26.52 4.67
CA ILE A 351 -0.88 -27.73 4.38
C ILE A 351 -0.71 -27.85 2.86
N TYR A 352 0.50 -28.17 2.41
CA TYR A 352 0.77 -28.56 1.03
C TYR A 352 0.87 -30.08 0.94
N ILE A 353 0.22 -30.66 -0.06
CA ILE A 353 0.24 -32.11 -0.34
C ILE A 353 0.97 -32.34 -1.67
N LEU A 354 1.90 -33.30 -1.68
CA LEU A 354 2.57 -33.77 -2.89
C LEU A 354 2.35 -35.28 -3.04
N PRO A 355 1.78 -35.76 -4.17
CA PRO A 355 1.68 -37.19 -4.43
C PRO A 355 3.06 -37.81 -4.67
N ILE A 356 3.22 -39.05 -4.23
CA ILE A 356 4.42 -39.86 -4.35
C ILE A 356 4.04 -41.21 -4.98
N ALA A 357 4.97 -41.79 -5.76
CA ALA A 357 4.76 -43.09 -6.39
C ALA A 357 4.36 -44.17 -5.38
N GLY A 358 3.54 -45.13 -5.81
CA GLY A 358 3.05 -46.22 -4.95
C GLY A 358 1.84 -45.84 -4.09
N ASN A 359 1.04 -44.85 -4.51
CA ASN A 359 -0.14 -44.35 -3.79
C ASN A 359 0.17 -43.75 -2.41
N TYR A 360 1.34 -43.10 -2.30
CA TYR A 360 1.74 -42.33 -1.13
C TYR A 360 1.55 -40.82 -1.38
N PHE A 361 1.57 -40.04 -0.31
CA PHE A 361 1.75 -38.61 -0.37
C PHE A 361 2.64 -38.14 0.77
N VAL A 362 3.33 -37.03 0.52
CA VAL A 362 4.08 -36.28 1.52
C VAL A 362 3.41 -34.93 1.72
N GLY A 363 3.34 -34.47 2.96
CA GLY A 363 2.79 -33.16 3.29
C GLY A 363 3.64 -32.41 4.30
N SER A 364 3.53 -31.08 4.24
CA SER A 364 4.19 -30.15 5.15
C SER A 364 3.30 -28.91 5.32
N TRP A 365 3.51 -28.14 6.38
CA TRP A 365 2.59 -27.08 6.78
C TRP A 365 3.29 -25.89 7.43
N TYR A 366 2.56 -24.79 7.53
CA TYR A 366 2.86 -23.69 8.42
C TYR A 366 1.64 -23.34 9.26
N HIS A 367 1.89 -22.76 10.43
CA HIS A 367 0.85 -22.31 11.34
C HIS A 367 0.47 -20.87 11.06
N TYR A 368 -0.81 -20.53 11.26
CA TYR A 368 -1.28 -19.16 11.20
C TYR A 368 -2.40 -18.92 12.23
N SER A 369 -2.75 -17.66 12.45
CA SER A 369 -3.79 -17.27 13.42
C SER A 369 -5.20 -17.50 12.86
N SER A 370 -6.12 -17.96 13.70
CA SER A 370 -7.55 -17.99 13.38
C SER A 370 -8.16 -16.57 13.36
N ASP A 371 -9.35 -16.42 12.78
CA ASP A 371 -10.15 -15.21 12.98
C ASP A 371 -10.63 -15.08 14.43
N LYS A 372 -11.29 -13.95 14.76
CA LYS A 372 -11.82 -13.68 16.11
C LYS A 372 -12.85 -14.73 16.60
N ARG A 373 -13.37 -15.58 15.72
CA ARG A 373 -14.33 -16.65 16.03
C ARG A 373 -13.66 -18.03 16.10
N GLY A 374 -12.33 -18.10 15.95
CA GLY A 374 -11.59 -19.37 15.94
C GLY A 374 -11.64 -20.10 14.59
N ILE A 375 -12.11 -19.46 13.51
CA ILE A 375 -12.21 -20.08 12.18
C ILE A 375 -10.90 -19.87 11.41
N CYS A 376 -10.39 -20.95 10.82
CA CYS A 376 -9.22 -20.90 9.95
C CYS A 376 -9.57 -20.36 8.57
N VAL A 377 -9.30 -19.07 8.37
CA VAL A 377 -9.50 -18.37 7.09
C VAL A 377 -8.14 -18.10 6.43
N SER A 378 -7.56 -19.07 5.70
CA SER A 378 -6.43 -18.80 4.79
C SER A 378 -6.34 -19.70 3.57
#